data_AF-A0A365TWP1-F1
#
_entry.id   AF-A0A365TWP1-F1
#
_cell.length_a   1.000
_cell.length_b   1.000
_cell.length_c   1.000
_cell.angle_alpha   90.00
_cell.angle_beta   90.00
_cell.angle_gamma   90.00
#
_symmetry.space_group_name_H-M   'P 1'
#
loop_
_entity.id
_entity.type
_entity.pdbx_description
1 polymer ?
#
loop_
_entity_poly.entity_id
_entity_poly.type
_entity_poly.pdbx_seq_one_letter_code
_entity_poly.pdbx_strand_id
1 'polypeptide(L)'
;LTGNAGDDRLEGGAGFDTGAYSGDQSSYTLTLSPAATTLTDRRAEGNGTDTLAGMEFLDFDTDLFGGPFGLFKVTDTVSLAPEEFESFIELYIAYFNRAPDSGGLYFWGSAFANGFSLEEIASFFIGQPETEAAYPPGTSNAVFAETVYNNVLGRASDAGGLEFWVGALDAEAVSRDQFILQVLRGAKVDLPPDTPQDLIDQQLEDRAYLEDKVDIGAYFAVHKGMTDVDNAADAMTLFGDQDTADIPGAVAAIDDFHAQALDPDTGEFLMPLVGVLDDPFAAA
;
A
#
# COMPACT_ATOMS: atom_id res chain seq x y z
N LEU A 1 -18.50 13.13 19.67
CA LEU A 1 -19.52 13.63 18.73
C LEU A 1 -20.22 12.41 18.13
N THR A 2 -21.40 12.56 17.54
CA THR A 2 -22.17 11.43 16.98
C THR A 2 -22.61 11.82 15.59
N GLY A 3 -22.43 10.93 14.60
CA GLY A 3 -22.86 11.18 13.22
C GLY A 3 -24.35 11.47 13.15
N ASN A 4 -25.18 10.57 13.71
CA ASN A 4 -26.64 10.53 13.48
C ASN A 4 -26.97 10.32 12.00
N ALA A 5 -28.25 10.36 11.63
CA ALA A 5 -28.66 10.15 10.25
C ALA A 5 -28.71 11.48 9.48
N GLY A 6 -28.17 11.47 8.25
CA GLY A 6 -28.11 12.63 7.36
C GLY A 6 -26.66 13.02 7.08
N ASP A 7 -26.45 13.99 6.20
CA ASP A 7 -25.09 14.47 5.92
C ASP A 7 -24.73 15.57 6.92
N ASP A 8 -23.88 15.25 7.89
CA ASP A 8 -23.50 16.14 8.97
C ASP A 8 -22.05 16.65 8.87
N ARG A 9 -21.75 17.70 9.63
CA ARG A 9 -20.38 18.20 9.81
C ARG A 9 -19.97 18.03 11.27
N LEU A 10 -19.00 17.17 11.51
CA LEU A 10 -18.45 16.90 12.83
C LEU A 10 -17.15 17.68 12.99
N GLU A 11 -17.16 18.63 13.92
CA GLU A 11 -16.00 19.45 14.28
C GLU A 11 -15.52 19.07 15.68
N GLY A 12 -14.35 18.43 15.76
CA GLY A 12 -13.64 18.22 17.01
C GLY A 12 -13.03 19.52 17.52
N GLY A 13 -12.76 19.54 18.82
CA GLY A 13 -12.30 20.71 19.55
C GLY A 13 -10.85 20.56 20.00
N ALA A 14 -10.61 20.94 21.25
CA ALA A 14 -9.32 20.70 21.87
C ALA A 14 -9.33 19.35 22.59
N GLY A 15 -8.26 18.56 22.41
CA GLY A 15 -8.11 17.26 23.06
C GLY A 15 -8.16 16.14 22.05
N PHE A 16 -8.70 14.99 22.46
CA PHE A 16 -8.99 13.87 21.59
C PHE A 16 -10.50 13.78 21.40
N ASP A 17 -10.94 13.90 20.16
CA ASP A 17 -12.33 13.89 19.75
C ASP A 17 -12.65 12.58 19.02
N THR A 18 -13.77 11.97 19.40
CA THR A 18 -14.26 10.70 18.84
C THR A 18 -15.61 10.92 18.18
N GLY A 19 -15.76 10.49 16.94
CA GLY A 19 -17.04 10.44 16.22
C GLY A 19 -17.66 9.06 16.39
N ALA A 20 -18.85 8.98 16.97
CA ALA A 20 -19.60 7.74 17.18
C ALA A 20 -20.57 7.50 16.02
N TYR A 21 -20.52 6.29 15.47
CA TYR A 21 -21.27 5.83 14.30
C TYR A 21 -21.96 4.51 14.58
N SER A 22 -23.12 4.29 13.94
CA SER A 22 -23.90 3.07 14.17
C SER A 22 -23.48 1.94 13.24
N GLY A 23 -23.74 0.69 13.63
CA GLY A 23 -23.42 -0.47 12.81
C GLY A 23 -21.93 -0.78 12.67
N ASP A 24 -21.64 -1.63 11.69
CA ASP A 24 -20.32 -2.23 11.54
C ASP A 24 -19.39 -1.30 10.77
N GLN A 25 -18.14 -1.17 11.21
CA GLN A 25 -17.12 -0.38 10.52
C GLN A 25 -16.98 -0.78 9.04
N SER A 26 -17.17 -2.07 8.73
CA SER A 26 -17.12 -2.60 7.37
C SER A 26 -18.22 -2.06 6.45
N SER A 27 -19.25 -1.38 6.95
CA SER A 27 -20.29 -0.72 6.15
C SER A 27 -19.88 0.67 5.63
N TYR A 28 -18.70 1.17 6.02
CA TYR A 28 -18.30 2.56 5.80
C TYR A 28 -17.16 2.75 4.80
N THR A 29 -17.17 3.90 4.13
CA THR A 29 -16.09 4.37 3.27
C THR A 29 -15.53 5.68 3.83
N LEU A 30 -14.27 5.67 4.26
CA LEU A 30 -13.52 6.85 4.72
C LEU A 30 -12.74 7.44 3.55
N THR A 31 -13.27 8.50 2.92
CA THR A 31 -12.56 9.19 1.84
C THR A 31 -11.64 10.26 2.41
N LEU A 32 -10.35 10.15 2.10
CA LEU A 32 -9.32 11.13 2.43
C LEU A 32 -9.04 12.02 1.21
N SER A 33 -8.80 13.31 1.44
CA SER A 33 -8.30 14.22 0.40
C SER A 33 -7.67 15.45 1.06
N PRO A 34 -6.85 16.23 0.33
CA PRO A 34 -6.35 17.51 0.81
C PRO A 34 -7.47 18.53 1.12
N ALA A 35 -8.66 18.36 0.53
CA ALA A 35 -9.78 19.29 0.66
C ALA A 35 -10.69 18.97 1.85
N ALA A 36 -10.96 17.68 2.09
CA ALA A 36 -11.84 17.22 3.15
C ALA A 36 -11.62 15.73 3.47
N THR A 37 -11.89 15.37 4.71
CA THR A 37 -12.09 13.98 5.13
C THR A 37 -13.59 13.74 5.28
N THR A 38 -14.10 12.69 4.64
CA THR A 38 -15.52 12.30 4.74
C THR A 38 -15.67 10.84 5.10
N LEU A 39 -16.72 10.53 5.85
CA LEU A 39 -17.09 9.16 6.20
C LEU A 39 -18.51 8.91 5.68
N THR A 40 -18.64 7.95 4.77
CA THR A 40 -19.92 7.58 4.17
C THR A 40 -20.38 6.23 4.68
N ASP A 41 -21.57 6.18 5.28
CA ASP A 41 -22.30 4.94 5.54
C ASP A 41 -22.98 4.48 4.25
N ARG A 42 -22.64 3.28 3.78
CA ARG A 42 -23.21 2.75 2.52
C ARG A 42 -24.63 2.18 2.68
N ARG A 43 -25.13 2.04 3.92
CA ARG A 43 -26.48 1.51 4.19
C ARG A 43 -27.53 2.58 3.94
N ALA A 44 -28.65 2.18 3.33
CA ALA A 44 -29.70 3.12 2.91
C ALA A 44 -30.34 3.94 4.05
N GLU A 45 -30.42 3.37 5.26
CA GLU A 45 -30.97 4.01 6.47
C GLU A 45 -29.86 4.24 7.51
N GLY A 46 -28.61 4.37 7.03
CA GLY A 46 -27.42 4.55 7.83
C GLY A 46 -27.19 5.99 8.30
N ASN A 47 -25.97 6.26 8.72
CA ASN A 47 -25.56 7.57 9.19
C ASN A 47 -25.52 8.64 8.08
N GLY A 48 -25.37 8.28 6.79
CA GLY A 48 -25.23 9.25 5.70
C GLY A 48 -23.76 9.54 5.38
N THR A 49 -23.47 10.70 4.77
CA THR A 49 -22.11 11.14 4.46
C THR A 49 -21.71 12.33 5.32
N ASP A 50 -20.83 12.08 6.29
CA ASP A 50 -20.37 13.08 7.24
C ASP A 50 -19.02 13.68 6.83
N THR A 51 -18.88 15.00 7.00
CA THR A 51 -17.60 15.71 6.85
C THR A 51 -16.92 15.87 8.20
N LEU A 52 -15.66 15.44 8.31
CA LEU A 52 -14.91 15.40 9.55
C LEU A 52 -13.84 16.49 9.57
N ALA A 53 -13.76 17.24 10.67
CA ALA A 53 -12.70 18.22 10.90
C ALA A 53 -12.23 18.14 12.36
N GLY A 54 -10.91 18.02 12.56
CA GLY A 54 -10.32 17.95 13.90
C GLY A 54 -10.76 16.73 14.72
N MET A 55 -11.06 15.61 14.06
CA MET A 55 -11.45 14.35 14.72
C MET A 55 -10.22 13.43 14.79
N GLU A 56 -9.97 12.81 15.94
CA GLU A 56 -8.85 11.87 16.09
C GLU A 56 -9.30 10.41 15.99
N PHE A 57 -10.55 10.11 16.34
CA PHE A 57 -11.08 8.74 16.39
C PHE A 57 -12.46 8.60 15.76
N LEU A 58 -12.72 7.42 15.19
CA LEU A 58 -14.03 6.96 14.77
C LEU A 58 -14.36 5.71 15.58
N ASP A 59 -15.53 5.68 16.20
CA ASP A 59 -16.01 4.59 17.05
C ASP A 59 -17.31 4.05 16.47
N PHE A 60 -17.32 2.78 16.08
CA PHE A 60 -18.46 2.12 15.45
C PHE A 60 -19.14 1.19 16.47
N ASP A 61 -20.38 0.76 16.23
CA ASP A 61 -21.02 -0.24 17.09
C ASP A 61 -20.23 -1.57 17.06
N THR A 62 -19.61 -1.87 15.91
CA THR A 62 -18.67 -2.99 15.73
C THR A 62 -17.40 -2.51 15.03
N ASP A 63 -16.30 -2.39 15.79
CA ASP A 63 -14.97 -2.09 15.25
C ASP A 63 -14.24 -3.36 14.76
N LEU A 64 -13.53 -3.26 13.63
CA LEU A 64 -12.76 -4.39 13.07
C LEU A 64 -11.63 -4.87 13.98
N PHE A 65 -11.05 -3.97 14.78
CA PHE A 65 -9.89 -4.26 15.62
C PHE A 65 -10.18 -4.16 17.13
N GLY A 66 -11.46 -4.27 17.51
CA GLY A 66 -11.89 -4.30 18.91
C GLY A 66 -11.78 -2.97 19.66
N GLY A 67 -11.70 -1.85 18.93
CA GLY A 67 -11.79 -0.51 19.47
C GLY A 67 -11.70 0.58 18.39
N PRO A 68 -11.84 1.85 18.78
CA PRO A 68 -12.00 2.96 17.85
C PRO A 68 -10.86 3.04 16.82
N PHE A 69 -11.23 3.29 15.57
CA PHE A 69 -10.29 3.56 14.49
C PHE A 69 -9.61 4.92 14.71
N GLY A 70 -8.27 4.92 14.75
CA GLY A 70 -7.47 6.13 14.93
C GLY A 70 -7.25 6.88 13.62
N LEU A 71 -8.07 7.90 13.35
CA LEU A 71 -8.01 8.71 12.14
C LEU A 71 -6.66 9.45 12.02
N PHE A 72 -6.10 9.90 13.15
CA PHE A 72 -4.78 10.55 13.21
C PHE A 72 -3.63 9.71 12.64
N LYS A 73 -3.82 8.39 12.50
CA LYS A 73 -2.79 7.48 11.97
C LYS A 73 -2.66 7.56 10.46
N VAL A 74 -3.66 8.09 9.76
CA VAL A 74 -3.78 7.97 8.30
C VAL A 74 -4.01 9.31 7.60
N THR A 75 -4.41 10.36 8.33
CA THR A 75 -4.78 11.64 7.70
C THR A 75 -3.61 12.47 7.21
N ASP A 76 -2.42 12.35 7.80
CA ASP A 76 -1.27 13.18 7.39
C ASP A 76 -0.73 12.76 6.01
N THR A 77 -1.10 11.55 5.55
CA THR A 77 -0.77 11.03 4.22
C THR A 77 -1.23 11.94 3.07
N VAL A 78 -2.27 12.76 3.26
CA VAL A 78 -2.81 13.65 2.22
C VAL A 78 -1.85 14.77 1.82
N SER A 79 -0.78 14.96 2.60
CA SER A 79 0.25 15.98 2.37
C SER A 79 1.42 15.50 1.51
N LEU A 80 1.49 14.20 1.23
CA LEU A 80 2.58 13.59 0.49
C LEU A 80 2.49 13.82 -1.02
N ALA A 81 3.64 13.81 -1.68
CA ALA A 81 3.77 13.82 -3.13
C ALA A 81 3.56 12.40 -3.72
N PRO A 82 3.19 12.28 -5.01
CA PRO A 82 3.02 10.99 -5.67
C PRO A 82 4.22 10.05 -5.53
N GLU A 83 5.44 10.56 -5.72
CA GLU A 83 6.67 9.76 -5.72
C GLU A 83 6.98 9.17 -4.33
N GLU A 84 6.47 9.79 -3.26
CA GLU A 84 6.57 9.29 -1.90
C GLU A 84 5.64 8.08 -1.70
N PHE A 85 4.43 8.12 -2.24
CA PHE A 85 3.51 6.97 -2.25
C PHE A 85 4.06 5.80 -3.05
N GLU A 86 4.59 6.05 -4.24
CA GLU A 86 5.22 5.04 -5.08
C GLU A 86 6.33 4.30 -4.33
N SER A 87 7.16 5.04 -3.57
CA SER A 87 8.23 4.45 -2.76
C SER A 87 7.71 3.49 -1.67
N PHE A 88 6.54 3.74 -1.09
CA PHE A 88 5.93 2.81 -0.13
C PHE A 88 5.31 1.61 -0.82
N ILE A 89 4.64 1.81 -1.96
CA ILE A 89 4.08 0.71 -2.76
C ILE A 89 5.20 -0.25 -3.18
N GLU A 90 6.34 0.29 -3.62
CA GLU A 90 7.56 -0.48 -3.92
C GLU A 90 8.07 -1.33 -2.74
N LEU A 91 8.01 -0.81 -1.50
CA LEU A 91 8.37 -1.59 -0.32
C LEU A 91 7.45 -2.79 -0.13
N TYR A 92 6.13 -2.61 -0.24
CA TYR A 92 5.17 -3.72 -0.15
C TYR A 92 5.40 -4.76 -1.26
N ILE A 93 5.66 -4.30 -2.49
CA ILE A 93 6.01 -5.18 -3.62
C ILE A 93 7.27 -5.98 -3.27
N ALA A 94 8.36 -5.30 -2.89
CA ALA A 94 9.64 -5.96 -2.64
C ALA A 94 9.59 -6.96 -1.49
N TYR A 95 8.90 -6.62 -0.39
CA TYR A 95 8.77 -7.52 0.76
C TYR A 95 7.81 -8.68 0.50
N PHE A 96 6.65 -8.43 -0.11
CA PHE A 96 5.51 -9.35 -0.03
C PHE A 96 4.91 -9.77 -1.37
N ASN A 97 5.37 -9.19 -2.49
CA ASN A 97 4.79 -9.41 -3.81
C ASN A 97 3.28 -9.12 -3.88
N ARG A 98 2.81 -8.08 -3.18
CA ARG A 98 1.40 -7.66 -3.19
C ARG A 98 1.28 -6.14 -3.26
N ALA A 99 0.09 -5.66 -3.64
CA ALA A 99 -0.27 -4.28 -3.38
C ALA A 99 -0.29 -4.00 -1.86
N PRO A 100 -0.03 -2.76 -1.41
CA PRO A 100 -0.36 -2.39 -0.04
C PRO A 100 -1.87 -2.46 0.19
N ASP A 101 -2.29 -2.64 1.43
CA ASP A 101 -3.63 -2.26 1.85
C ASP A 101 -3.67 -0.75 2.14
N SER A 102 -4.82 -0.11 1.94
CA SER A 102 -4.97 1.34 2.10
C SER A 102 -4.62 1.83 3.52
N GLY A 103 -5.05 1.09 4.55
CA GLY A 103 -4.75 1.42 5.95
C GLY A 103 -3.25 1.42 6.25
N GLY A 104 -2.54 0.38 5.82
CA GLY A 104 -1.09 0.25 5.95
C GLY A 104 -0.32 1.29 5.15
N LEU A 105 -0.73 1.53 3.89
CA LEU A 105 -0.10 2.56 3.04
C LEU A 105 -0.17 3.93 3.69
N TYR A 106 -1.34 4.34 4.18
CA TYR A 106 -1.53 5.66 4.79
C TYR A 106 -0.93 5.77 6.17
N PHE A 107 -0.81 4.67 6.90
CA PHE A 107 -0.05 4.64 8.15
C PHE A 107 1.41 5.00 7.91
N TRP A 108 2.06 4.34 6.95
CA TRP A 108 3.46 4.64 6.60
C TRP A 108 3.62 6.01 5.96
N GLY A 109 2.67 6.42 5.13
CA GLY A 109 2.65 7.77 4.57
C GLY A 109 2.54 8.84 5.66
N SER A 110 1.67 8.65 6.64
CA SER A 110 1.56 9.57 7.79
C SER A 110 2.81 9.53 8.66
N ALA A 111 3.43 8.37 8.87
CA ALA A 111 4.70 8.29 9.58
C ALA A 111 5.80 9.09 8.87
N PHE A 112 5.88 8.99 7.54
CA PHE A 112 6.83 9.77 6.74
C PHE A 112 6.55 11.27 6.81
N ALA A 113 5.28 11.69 6.68
CA ALA A 113 4.88 13.09 6.88
C ALA A 113 5.26 13.62 8.27
N ASN A 114 5.33 12.74 9.27
CA ASN A 114 5.75 13.05 10.64
C ASN A 114 7.28 12.91 10.88
N GLY A 115 8.07 12.70 9.82
CA GLY A 115 9.53 12.81 9.84
C GLY A 115 10.30 11.49 9.95
N PHE A 116 9.64 10.34 9.85
CA PHE A 116 10.36 9.07 9.67
C PHE A 116 10.93 8.98 8.26
N SER A 117 12.18 8.51 8.14
CA SER A 117 12.82 8.24 6.85
C SER A 117 12.33 6.93 6.22
N LEU A 118 12.52 6.79 4.91
CA LEU A 118 12.21 5.54 4.20
C LEU A 118 13.04 4.36 4.73
N GLU A 119 14.30 4.60 5.12
CA GLU A 119 15.16 3.61 5.76
C GLU A 119 14.60 3.12 7.10
N GLU A 120 14.13 4.04 7.95
CA GLU A 120 13.50 3.68 9.22
C GLU A 120 12.22 2.88 8.99
N ILE A 121 11.39 3.30 8.04
CA ILE A 121 10.16 2.60 7.66
C ILE A 121 10.47 1.19 7.16
N ALA A 122 11.41 1.01 6.23
CA ALA A 122 11.82 -0.30 5.74
C ALA A 122 12.30 -1.22 6.88
N SER A 123 13.02 -0.67 7.87
CA SER A 123 13.45 -1.45 9.03
C SER A 123 12.28 -1.97 9.88
N PHE A 124 11.16 -1.24 9.95
CA PHE A 124 9.98 -1.67 10.70
C PHE A 124 9.18 -2.78 10.01
N PHE A 125 9.35 -2.98 8.70
CA PHE A 125 8.72 -4.10 7.99
C PHE A 125 9.29 -5.44 8.46
N ILE A 126 10.56 -5.51 8.85
CA ILE A 126 11.22 -6.78 9.23
C ILE A 126 10.51 -7.48 10.40
N GLY A 127 10.01 -6.72 11.37
CA GLY A 127 9.41 -7.26 12.60
C GLY A 127 7.91 -7.56 12.50
N GLN A 128 7.31 -7.46 11.32
CA GLN A 128 5.87 -7.68 11.17
C GLN A 128 5.54 -9.18 11.12
N PRO A 129 4.39 -9.62 11.67
CA PRO A 129 3.92 -11.00 11.55
C PRO A 129 3.87 -11.49 10.09
N GLU A 130 3.53 -10.59 9.16
CA GLU A 130 3.52 -10.88 7.73
C GLU A 130 4.93 -11.18 7.19
N THR A 131 5.95 -10.43 7.61
CA THR A 131 7.34 -10.71 7.23
C THR A 131 7.84 -12.01 7.82
N GLU A 132 7.45 -12.34 9.05
CA GLU A 132 7.76 -13.65 9.64
C GLU A 132 7.07 -14.80 8.89
N ALA A 133 5.88 -14.56 8.33
CA ALA A 133 5.18 -15.54 7.50
C ALA A 133 5.83 -15.70 6.12
N ALA A 134 6.20 -14.60 5.47
CA ALA A 134 6.88 -14.60 4.16
C ALA A 134 8.33 -15.12 4.25
N TYR A 135 9.02 -14.81 5.34
CA TYR A 135 10.41 -15.18 5.61
C TYR A 135 10.56 -15.82 7.00
N PRO A 136 10.13 -17.08 7.18
CA PRO A 136 10.20 -17.76 8.47
C PRO A 136 11.61 -17.82 9.07
N PRO A 137 11.72 -17.94 10.41
CA PRO A 137 13.02 -18.09 11.06
C PRO A 137 13.84 -19.23 10.43
N GLY A 138 15.04 -18.89 9.95
CA GLY A 138 15.93 -19.82 9.26
C GLY A 138 15.96 -19.70 7.72
N THR A 139 15.13 -18.83 7.12
CA THR A 139 15.27 -18.48 5.70
C THR A 139 16.68 -17.98 5.43
N SER A 140 17.39 -18.60 4.47
CA SER A 140 18.75 -18.22 4.13
C SER A 140 18.79 -16.90 3.37
N ASN A 141 19.94 -16.23 3.38
CA ASN A 141 20.11 -14.99 2.61
C ASN A 141 20.01 -15.22 1.11
N ALA A 142 20.39 -16.40 0.61
CA ALA A 142 20.20 -16.76 -0.80
C ALA A 142 18.72 -16.85 -1.20
N VAL A 143 17.88 -17.51 -0.37
CA VAL A 143 16.44 -17.59 -0.64
C VAL A 143 15.80 -16.21 -0.51
N PHE A 144 16.14 -15.47 0.55
CA PHE A 144 15.64 -14.12 0.75
C PHE A 144 15.98 -13.20 -0.43
N ALA A 145 17.25 -13.17 -0.86
CA ALA A 145 17.69 -12.33 -1.97
C ALA A 145 16.98 -12.70 -3.27
N GLU A 146 16.91 -13.99 -3.60
CA GLU A 146 16.22 -14.46 -4.80
C GLU A 146 14.72 -14.10 -4.78
N THR A 147 14.04 -14.23 -3.64
CA THR A 147 12.63 -13.83 -3.51
C THR A 147 12.45 -12.33 -3.78
N VAL A 148 13.26 -11.47 -3.16
CA VAL A 148 13.17 -10.01 -3.37
C VAL A 148 13.45 -9.65 -4.83
N TYR A 149 14.43 -10.31 -5.47
CA TYR A 149 14.70 -10.15 -6.89
C TYR A 149 13.48 -10.48 -7.76
N ASN A 150 12.84 -11.62 -7.52
CA ASN A 150 11.65 -12.01 -8.27
C ASN A 150 10.47 -11.07 -8.01
N ASN A 151 10.29 -10.61 -6.77
CA ASN A 151 9.24 -9.67 -6.42
C ASN A 151 9.38 -8.33 -7.15
N VAL A 152 10.60 -7.78 -7.20
CA VAL A 152 10.89 -6.46 -7.78
C VAL A 152 11.02 -6.52 -9.30
N LEU A 153 11.73 -7.52 -9.83
CA LEU A 153 12.07 -7.59 -11.25
C LEU A 153 11.13 -8.50 -12.04
N GLY A 154 10.41 -9.45 -11.43
CA GLY A 154 9.53 -10.36 -12.19
C GLY A 154 10.29 -11.28 -13.14
N ARG A 155 11.55 -11.57 -12.85
CA ARG A 155 12.39 -12.48 -13.60
C ARG A 155 13.49 -13.04 -12.71
N ALA A 156 14.15 -14.09 -13.17
CA ALA A 156 15.29 -14.68 -12.47
C ALA A 156 16.42 -13.63 -12.26
N SER A 157 17.05 -13.70 -11.09
CA SER A 157 18.21 -12.86 -10.77
C SER A 157 19.40 -13.19 -11.68
N ASP A 158 20.29 -12.23 -11.89
CA ASP A 158 21.57 -12.50 -12.51
C ASP A 158 22.51 -13.17 -11.50
N ALA A 159 23.21 -14.23 -11.94
CA ALA A 159 24.00 -15.05 -11.03
C ALA A 159 25.10 -14.27 -10.29
N GLY A 160 25.71 -13.27 -10.95
CA GLY A 160 26.78 -12.46 -10.36
C GLY A 160 26.28 -11.47 -9.32
N GLY A 161 25.17 -10.78 -9.60
CA GLY A 161 24.49 -9.88 -8.68
C GLY A 161 23.95 -10.61 -7.46
N LEU A 162 23.30 -11.76 -7.67
CA LEU A 162 22.84 -12.59 -6.56
C LEU A 162 24.01 -13.04 -5.67
N GLU A 163 25.10 -13.56 -6.25
CA GLU A 163 26.29 -13.97 -5.49
C GLU A 163 26.88 -12.81 -4.68
N PHE A 164 26.98 -11.62 -5.29
CA PHE A 164 27.46 -10.41 -4.61
C PHE A 164 26.59 -10.05 -3.40
N TRP A 165 25.27 -9.98 -3.58
CA TRP A 165 24.36 -9.57 -2.50
C TRP A 165 24.26 -10.61 -1.39
N VAL A 166 24.24 -11.90 -1.73
CA VAL A 166 24.27 -12.98 -0.73
C VAL A 166 25.56 -12.90 0.08
N GLY A 167 26.71 -12.67 -0.56
CA GLY A 167 27.97 -12.46 0.16
C GLY A 167 27.94 -11.25 1.09
N ALA A 168 27.32 -10.15 0.68
CA ALA A 168 27.17 -8.95 1.51
C ALA A 168 26.24 -9.19 2.73
N LEU A 169 25.14 -9.91 2.53
CA LEU A 169 24.20 -10.31 3.58
C LEU A 169 24.84 -11.30 4.57
N ASP A 170 25.55 -12.31 4.07
CA ASP A 170 26.24 -13.32 4.90
C ASP A 170 27.38 -12.72 5.71
N ALA A 171 28.04 -11.69 5.19
CA ALA A 171 29.06 -10.93 5.89
C ALA A 171 28.51 -9.87 6.86
N GLU A 172 27.17 -9.75 6.97
CA GLU A 172 26.47 -8.70 7.74
C GLU A 172 26.92 -7.27 7.33
N ALA A 173 27.43 -7.10 6.11
CA ALA A 173 27.86 -5.80 5.59
C ALA A 173 26.66 -4.95 5.16
N VAL A 174 25.53 -5.59 4.86
CA VAL A 174 24.24 -5.00 4.50
C VAL A 174 23.16 -5.77 5.25
N SER A 175 22.21 -5.07 5.87
CA SER A 175 21.04 -5.70 6.49
C SER A 175 19.96 -6.04 5.45
N ARG A 176 18.98 -6.88 5.81
CA ARG A 176 17.92 -7.30 4.87
C ARG A 176 17.04 -6.14 4.38
N ASP A 177 16.71 -5.20 5.27
CA ASP A 177 16.00 -3.96 4.96
C ASP A 177 16.79 -3.08 4.00
N GLN A 178 18.09 -2.92 4.26
CA GLN A 178 18.97 -2.17 3.37
C GLN A 178 19.09 -2.84 2.01
N PHE A 179 19.22 -4.16 1.96
CA PHE A 179 19.29 -4.90 0.69
C PHE A 179 18.04 -4.65 -0.16
N ILE A 180 16.84 -4.72 0.41
CA ILE A 180 15.58 -4.43 -0.32
C ILE A 180 15.62 -3.02 -0.94
N LEU A 181 16.01 -2.01 -0.16
CA LEU A 181 16.15 -0.65 -0.67
C LEU A 181 17.21 -0.55 -1.78
N GLN A 182 18.31 -1.31 -1.69
CA GLN A 182 19.33 -1.33 -2.74
C GLN A 182 18.84 -2.00 -4.02
N VAL A 183 18.01 -3.04 -3.95
CA VAL A 183 17.40 -3.65 -5.14
C VAL A 183 16.47 -2.66 -5.85
N LEU A 184 15.58 -2.00 -5.09
CA LEU A 184 14.68 -0.96 -5.64
C LEU A 184 15.45 0.20 -6.27
N ARG A 185 16.51 0.68 -5.60
CA ARG A 185 17.38 1.73 -6.14
C ARG A 185 18.14 1.27 -7.39
N GLY A 186 18.63 0.03 -7.38
CA GLY A 186 19.36 -0.57 -8.49
C GLY A 186 18.52 -0.70 -9.76
N ALA A 187 17.24 -1.03 -9.64
CA ALA A 187 16.30 -1.09 -10.76
C ALA A 187 16.13 0.27 -11.47
N LYS A 188 16.32 1.38 -10.74
CA LYS A 188 16.03 2.75 -11.20
C LYS A 188 17.25 3.63 -11.44
N VAL A 189 18.45 3.17 -11.09
CA VAL A 189 19.67 4.00 -11.16
C VAL A 189 20.06 4.30 -12.61
N ASP A 190 20.52 5.53 -12.87
CA ASP A 190 21.12 5.89 -14.14
C ASP A 190 22.34 5.01 -14.45
N LEU A 191 22.34 4.41 -15.63
CA LEU A 191 23.42 3.54 -16.07
C LEU A 191 24.62 4.36 -16.59
N PRO A 192 25.86 3.90 -16.37
CA PRO A 192 27.05 4.51 -16.98
C PRO A 192 26.95 4.59 -18.51
N PRO A 193 27.55 5.61 -19.17
CA PRO A 193 27.44 5.78 -20.63
C PRO A 193 27.97 4.60 -21.46
N ASP A 194 28.91 3.83 -20.92
CA ASP A 194 29.54 2.69 -21.61
C ASP A 194 28.84 1.34 -21.30
N THR A 195 27.63 1.37 -20.73
CA THR A 195 26.88 0.16 -20.38
C THR A 195 26.47 -0.59 -21.65
N PRO A 196 26.69 -1.92 -21.71
CA PRO A 196 26.20 -2.75 -22.82
C PRO A 196 24.70 -2.59 -23.08
N GLN A 197 24.31 -2.54 -24.35
CA GLN A 197 22.92 -2.25 -24.76
C GLN A 197 21.92 -3.28 -24.21
N ASP A 198 22.30 -4.54 -24.14
CA ASP A 198 21.49 -5.62 -23.57
C ASP A 198 21.15 -5.39 -22.09
N LEU A 199 22.08 -4.83 -21.32
CA LEU A 199 21.82 -4.47 -19.92
C LEU A 199 20.95 -3.22 -19.79
N ILE A 200 21.07 -2.27 -20.73
CA ILE A 200 20.20 -1.09 -20.80
C ILE A 200 18.76 -1.53 -21.10
N ASP A 201 18.59 -2.39 -22.10
CA ASP A 201 17.28 -2.91 -22.51
C ASP A 201 16.64 -3.70 -21.35
N GLN A 202 17.41 -4.56 -20.68
CA GLN A 202 16.91 -5.30 -19.51
C GLN A 202 16.48 -4.39 -18.35
N GLN A 203 17.26 -3.34 -18.04
CA GLN A 203 16.87 -2.41 -16.96
C GLN A 203 15.62 -1.61 -17.32
N LEU A 204 15.39 -1.31 -18.60
CA LEU A 204 14.17 -0.66 -19.05
C LEU A 204 12.95 -1.59 -18.85
N GLU A 205 13.07 -2.88 -19.15
CA GLU A 205 12.04 -3.89 -18.88
C GLU A 205 11.78 -4.03 -17.37
N ASP A 206 12.84 -4.11 -16.57
CA ASP A 206 12.76 -4.22 -15.11
C ASP A 206 12.01 -3.03 -14.48
N ARG A 207 12.31 -1.83 -14.97
CA ARG A 207 11.67 -0.59 -14.50
C ARG A 207 10.21 -0.53 -14.92
N ALA A 208 9.90 -0.86 -16.17
CA ALA A 208 8.54 -0.87 -16.67
C ALA A 208 7.67 -1.87 -15.89
N TYR A 209 8.21 -3.07 -15.63
CA TYR A 209 7.52 -4.07 -14.82
C TYR A 209 7.27 -3.59 -13.38
N LEU A 210 8.25 -2.94 -12.75
CA LEU A 210 8.06 -2.38 -11.41
C LEU A 210 7.04 -1.23 -11.41
N GLU A 211 7.07 -0.36 -12.42
CA GLU A 211 6.12 0.74 -12.61
C GLU A 211 4.69 0.22 -12.77
N ASP A 212 4.47 -0.80 -13.61
CA ASP A 212 3.17 -1.44 -13.77
C ASP A 212 2.63 -2.00 -12.44
N LYS A 213 3.50 -2.58 -11.61
CA LYS A 213 3.11 -3.06 -10.27
C LYS A 213 2.80 -1.91 -9.31
N VAL A 214 3.52 -0.80 -9.42
CA VAL A 214 3.24 0.39 -8.62
C VAL A 214 1.88 0.96 -9.00
N ASP A 215 1.55 1.04 -10.29
CA ASP A 215 0.24 1.49 -10.78
C ASP A 215 -0.91 0.59 -10.32
N ILE A 216 -0.73 -0.73 -10.41
CA ILE A 216 -1.72 -1.71 -9.89
C ILE A 216 -1.87 -1.56 -8.37
N GLY A 217 -0.76 -1.36 -7.65
CA GLY A 217 -0.77 -1.13 -6.20
C GLY A 217 -1.48 0.15 -5.80
N ALA A 218 -1.24 1.25 -6.53
CA ALA A 218 -1.92 2.51 -6.35
C ALA A 218 -3.42 2.39 -6.67
N TYR A 219 -3.78 1.69 -7.75
CA TYR A 219 -5.18 1.43 -8.10
C TYR A 219 -5.92 0.70 -6.98
N PHE A 220 -5.32 -0.38 -6.46
CA PHE A 220 -5.89 -1.15 -5.36
C PHE A 220 -6.04 -0.32 -4.07
N ALA A 221 -4.95 0.28 -3.59
CA ALA A 221 -4.89 0.87 -2.26
C ALA A 221 -5.39 2.32 -2.22
N VAL A 222 -4.99 3.14 -3.20
CA VAL A 222 -5.26 4.59 -3.21
C VAL A 222 -6.61 4.87 -3.85
N HIS A 223 -6.83 4.38 -5.07
CA HIS A 223 -8.01 4.73 -5.87
C HIS A 223 -9.26 3.98 -5.42
N LYS A 224 -9.15 2.67 -5.19
CA LYS A 224 -10.25 1.85 -4.67
C LYS A 224 -10.34 1.86 -3.14
N GLY A 225 -9.26 2.23 -2.44
CA GLY A 225 -9.27 2.24 -0.98
C GLY A 225 -9.38 0.86 -0.35
N MET A 226 -8.95 -0.20 -1.04
CA MET A 226 -9.14 -1.58 -0.58
C MET A 226 -8.30 -1.87 0.68
N THR A 227 -8.80 -2.74 1.56
CA THR A 227 -8.13 -3.08 2.84
C THR A 227 -7.79 -4.55 2.99
N ASP A 228 -8.41 -5.43 2.21
CA ASP A 228 -8.14 -6.86 2.29
C ASP A 228 -6.79 -7.24 1.65
N VAL A 229 -5.91 -7.84 2.46
CA VAL A 229 -4.55 -8.19 2.05
C VAL A 229 -4.49 -9.41 1.12
N ASP A 230 -5.48 -10.29 1.19
CA ASP A 230 -5.55 -11.47 0.32
C ASP A 230 -5.92 -11.00 -1.11
N ASN A 231 -6.92 -10.12 -1.24
CA ASN A 231 -7.26 -9.46 -2.50
C ASN A 231 -6.06 -8.67 -3.08
N ALA A 232 -5.26 -8.04 -2.21
CA ALA A 232 -4.05 -7.31 -2.61
C ALA A 232 -2.97 -8.23 -3.21
N ALA A 233 -2.81 -9.43 -2.66
CA ALA A 233 -1.88 -10.44 -3.14
C ALA A 233 -2.39 -11.15 -4.41
N ASP A 234 -3.69 -11.41 -4.48
CA ASP A 234 -4.33 -12.00 -5.66
C ASP A 234 -4.21 -11.07 -6.88
N ALA A 235 -4.37 -9.76 -6.71
CA ALA A 235 -4.18 -8.79 -7.79
C ALA A 235 -2.77 -8.84 -8.39
N MET A 236 -1.71 -8.90 -7.57
CA MET A 236 -0.33 -9.01 -8.05
C MET A 236 -0.02 -10.40 -8.63
N THR A 237 -0.64 -11.45 -8.09
CA THR A 237 -0.51 -12.80 -8.64
C THR A 237 -1.13 -12.90 -10.03
N LEU A 238 -2.27 -12.26 -10.25
CA LEU A 238 -2.94 -12.18 -11.55
C LEU A 238 -2.18 -11.32 -12.56
N PHE A 239 -1.50 -10.26 -12.10
CA PHE A 239 -0.59 -9.51 -12.95
C PHE A 239 0.52 -10.40 -13.51
N GLY A 240 1.14 -11.25 -12.68
CA GLY A 240 2.15 -12.20 -13.11
C GLY A 240 3.58 -11.64 -13.10
N ASP A 241 4.44 -12.24 -13.91
CA ASP A 241 5.85 -11.89 -14.07
C ASP A 241 6.12 -11.19 -15.42
N GLN A 242 7.37 -10.86 -15.76
CA GLN A 242 7.66 -10.15 -17.02
C GLN A 242 7.20 -10.92 -18.28
N ASP A 243 7.18 -12.25 -18.24
CA ASP A 243 6.79 -13.10 -19.38
C ASP A 243 5.26 -13.26 -19.49
N THR A 244 4.53 -13.04 -18.38
CA THR A 244 3.11 -13.34 -18.24
C THR A 244 2.23 -12.14 -17.89
N ALA A 245 2.81 -10.95 -17.81
CA ALA A 245 2.17 -9.69 -17.43
C ALA A 245 0.75 -9.49 -18.04
N ASP A 246 -0.27 -9.37 -17.18
CA ASP A 246 -1.67 -9.13 -17.56
C ASP A 246 -2.31 -8.01 -16.72
N ILE A 247 -2.00 -6.76 -17.08
CA ILE A 247 -2.58 -5.56 -16.45
C ILE A 247 -4.12 -5.58 -16.53
N PRO A 248 -4.77 -5.83 -17.69
CA PRO A 248 -6.23 -5.89 -17.75
C PRO A 248 -6.84 -6.94 -16.82
N GLY A 249 -6.20 -8.11 -16.71
CA GLY A 249 -6.62 -9.17 -15.79
C GLY A 249 -6.56 -8.73 -14.32
N ALA A 250 -5.45 -8.13 -13.91
CA ALA A 250 -5.28 -7.61 -12.55
C ALA A 250 -6.30 -6.49 -12.24
N VAL A 251 -6.47 -5.51 -13.14
CA VAL A 251 -7.42 -4.39 -12.97
C VAL A 251 -8.86 -4.91 -12.87
N ALA A 252 -9.26 -5.85 -13.73
CA ALA A 252 -10.60 -6.44 -13.68
C ALA A 252 -10.87 -7.17 -12.36
N ALA A 253 -9.88 -7.88 -11.82
CA ALA A 253 -10.00 -8.53 -10.52
C ALA A 253 -10.15 -7.51 -9.38
N ILE A 254 -9.37 -6.43 -9.40
CA ILE A 254 -9.49 -5.33 -8.43
C ILE A 254 -10.88 -4.69 -8.49
N ASP A 255 -11.42 -4.49 -9.69
CA ASP A 255 -12.79 -3.98 -9.85
C ASP A 255 -13.84 -4.93 -9.26
N ASP A 256 -13.69 -6.24 -9.48
CA ASP A 256 -14.59 -7.26 -8.92
C ASP A 256 -14.47 -7.35 -7.39
N PHE A 257 -13.26 -7.23 -6.83
CA PHE A 257 -13.03 -7.18 -5.38
C PHE A 257 -13.67 -5.93 -4.78
N HIS A 258 -13.45 -4.76 -5.39
CA HIS A 258 -14.03 -3.51 -4.94
C HIS A 258 -15.56 -3.51 -5.03
N ALA A 259 -16.14 -4.11 -6.08
CA ALA A 259 -17.58 -4.26 -6.20
C ALA A 259 -18.19 -5.08 -5.04
N GLN A 260 -17.47 -6.11 -4.55
CA GLN A 260 -17.87 -6.89 -3.38
C GLN A 260 -17.67 -6.09 -2.08
N ALA A 261 -16.55 -5.40 -1.95
CA ALA A 261 -16.24 -4.56 -0.78
C ALA A 261 -17.23 -3.39 -0.59
N LEU A 262 -17.89 -2.94 -1.65
CA LEU A 262 -18.93 -1.92 -1.60
C LEU A 262 -20.26 -2.38 -0.99
N ASP A 263 -20.45 -3.69 -0.76
CA ASP A 263 -21.67 -4.19 -0.13
C ASP A 263 -21.90 -3.49 1.23
N PRO A 264 -23.11 -2.96 1.50
CA PRO A 264 -23.36 -2.18 2.70
C PRO A 264 -23.46 -3.02 3.99
N ASP A 265 -23.69 -4.33 3.87
CA ASP A 265 -23.93 -5.23 5.01
C ASP A 265 -22.77 -6.23 5.19
N THR A 266 -22.12 -6.66 4.11
CA THR A 266 -21.05 -7.66 4.13
C THR A 266 -19.75 -7.21 3.47
N GLY A 267 -19.65 -5.92 3.10
CA GLY A 267 -18.48 -5.37 2.42
C GLY A 267 -17.29 -5.15 3.35
N GLU A 268 -16.39 -4.26 2.93
CA GLU A 268 -15.18 -3.91 3.67
C GLU A 268 -15.15 -2.42 4.05
N PHE A 269 -14.29 -2.09 5.01
CA PHE A 269 -14.02 -0.70 5.34
C PHE A 269 -13.09 -0.10 4.28
N LEU A 270 -13.62 0.74 3.40
CA LEU A 270 -12.85 1.30 2.29
C LEU A 270 -12.23 2.64 2.66
N MET A 271 -11.03 2.92 2.16
CA MET A 271 -10.31 4.17 2.41
C MET A 271 -9.71 4.78 1.13
N PRO A 272 -10.50 5.28 0.17
CA PRO A 272 -9.94 5.90 -1.02
C PRO A 272 -9.28 7.26 -0.68
N LEU A 273 -8.17 7.55 -1.35
CA LEU A 273 -7.46 8.84 -1.27
C LEU A 273 -7.58 9.58 -2.59
N VAL A 274 -8.29 10.71 -2.56
CA VAL A 274 -8.66 11.45 -3.78
C VAL A 274 -7.80 12.71 -3.92
N GLY A 275 -7.31 12.94 -5.14
CA GLY A 275 -6.64 14.18 -5.54
C GLY A 275 -5.17 14.27 -5.13
N VAL A 276 -4.54 13.14 -4.83
CA VAL A 276 -3.10 13.06 -4.55
C VAL A 276 -2.34 12.30 -5.64
N LEU A 277 -2.84 11.14 -6.06
CA LEU A 277 -2.35 10.40 -7.22
C LEU A 277 -3.37 10.48 -8.35
N ASP A 278 -2.89 10.51 -9.59
CA ASP A 278 -3.73 10.31 -10.77
C ASP A 278 -4.08 8.82 -10.90
N ASP A 279 -5.25 8.50 -11.45
CA ASP A 279 -5.67 7.12 -11.72
C ASP A 279 -5.02 6.62 -13.02
N PRO A 280 -4.06 5.68 -12.94
CA PRO A 280 -3.32 5.20 -14.11
C PRO A 280 -4.21 4.44 -15.10
N PHE A 281 -5.40 3.99 -14.67
CA PHE A 281 -6.32 3.19 -15.48
C PHE A 281 -7.64 3.90 -15.79
N ALA A 282 -7.76 5.19 -15.45
CA ALA A 282 -8.93 5.97 -15.82
C ALA A 282 -9.12 6.01 -17.34
N ALA A 283 -10.36 5.75 -17.80
CA ALA A 283 -10.69 5.89 -19.21
C ALA A 283 -10.59 7.37 -19.64
N ALA A 284 -9.81 7.64 -20.69
CA ALA A 284 -9.64 8.97 -21.29
C ALA A 284 -10.88 9.50 -22.01
#